data_AF-A0A3N5I9N0-F1
#
_entry.id   AF-A0A3N5I9N0-F1
#
_cell.length_a   1.000
_cell.length_b   1.000
_cell.length_c   1.000
_cell.angle_alpha   90.00
_cell.angle_beta   90.00
_cell.angle_gamma   90.00
#
_symmetry.space_group_name_H-M   'P 1'
#
loop_
_entity.id
_entity.type
_entity.pdbx_description
1 polymer ?
#
loop_
_entity_poly.entity_id
_entity_poly.type
_entity_poly.pdbx_seq_one_letter_code
_entity_poly.pdbx_strand_id
1 'polypeptide(L)'
;MSQIIAAWRWRDILDILLVAVIIYRVLTLFRGTRAVQITIGLAVLAAAAVAAGTLELTSLGWLLDHFWSFWAIVVIVLFQPELRRALAWIGQGSALQRVFGDTTEGARVVHEVVRATESLAGRRIGALIVLERATGLRQYAELGVALDALVSADLLTSVFLPYSPLHDGAVFIQGGRVVAAGCFLPLSRNIQVGH
;
A
#
# COMPACT_ATOMS: atom_id res chain seq x y z
N MET A 1 8.24 -40.21 -42.39
CA MET A 1 7.67 -38.87 -42.10
C MET A 1 6.17 -38.81 -42.36
N SER A 2 5.39 -39.83 -41.96
CA SER A 2 3.93 -39.92 -42.20
C SER A 2 3.11 -40.34 -40.97
N GLN A 3 3.74 -40.51 -39.81
CA GLN A 3 3.07 -40.93 -38.56
C GLN A 3 2.82 -39.77 -37.57
N ILE A 4 3.25 -38.53 -37.90
CA ILE A 4 3.09 -37.35 -37.03
C ILE A 4 1.74 -36.64 -37.27
N ILE A 5 1.09 -36.90 -38.40
CA ILE A 5 -0.13 -36.20 -38.82
C ILE A 5 -1.41 -36.94 -38.40
N ALA A 6 -1.31 -38.23 -38.03
CA ALA A 6 -2.47 -39.07 -37.68
C ALA A 6 -2.91 -38.98 -36.20
N ALA A 7 -2.33 -38.07 -35.41
CA ALA A 7 -2.64 -37.92 -33.98
C ALA A 7 -3.37 -36.62 -33.62
N TRP A 8 -3.84 -35.83 -34.59
CA TRP A 8 -4.74 -34.72 -34.31
C TRP A 8 -6.13 -35.28 -34.01
N ARG A 9 -6.39 -35.54 -32.74
CA ARG A 9 -7.72 -35.94 -32.26
C ARG A 9 -8.51 -34.64 -32.16
N TRP A 10 -9.78 -34.65 -32.54
CA TRP A 10 -10.69 -33.51 -32.36
C TRP A 10 -10.69 -32.94 -30.92
N ARG A 11 -10.28 -33.77 -29.95
CA ARG A 11 -10.04 -33.39 -28.56
C ARG A 11 -8.90 -32.39 -28.38
N ASP A 12 -7.88 -32.38 -29.22
CA ASP A 12 -6.76 -31.43 -29.14
C ASP A 12 -7.18 -30.03 -29.59
N ILE A 13 -8.04 -29.95 -30.61
CA ILE A 13 -8.64 -28.68 -31.06
C ILE A 13 -9.58 -28.13 -29.97
N LEU A 14 -10.37 -29.01 -29.36
CA LEU A 14 -11.28 -28.66 -28.29
C LEU A 14 -10.52 -28.23 -27.02
N ASP A 15 -9.37 -28.85 -26.74
CA ASP A 15 -8.44 -28.50 -25.66
C ASP A 15 -7.87 -27.08 -25.88
N ILE A 16 -7.30 -26.80 -27.07
CA ILE A 16 -6.75 -25.46 -27.39
C ILE A 16 -7.82 -24.37 -27.27
N LEU A 17 -9.04 -24.64 -27.75
CA LEU A 17 -10.15 -23.68 -27.67
C LEU A 17 -10.55 -23.42 -26.21
N LEU A 18 -10.65 -24.47 -25.40
CA LEU A 18 -11.00 -24.36 -23.99
C LEU A 18 -9.96 -23.53 -23.22
N VAL A 19 -8.67 -23.81 -23.43
CA VAL A 19 -7.56 -23.07 -22.82
C VAL A 19 -7.62 -21.59 -23.21
N ALA A 20 -7.84 -21.28 -24.50
CA ALA A 20 -7.92 -19.90 -24.97
C ALA A 20 -9.08 -19.11 -24.31
N VAL A 21 -10.25 -19.75 -24.15
CA VAL A 21 -11.41 -19.14 -23.48
C VAL A 21 -11.12 -18.90 -21.99
N ILE A 22 -10.49 -19.85 -21.31
CA ILE A 22 -10.10 -19.71 -19.90
C ILE A 22 -9.15 -18.52 -19.75
N ILE A 23 -8.07 -18.45 -20.55
CA ILE A 23 -7.10 -17.34 -20.52
C ILE A 23 -7.79 -16.00 -20.77
N TYR A 24 -8.65 -15.90 -21.79
CA TYR A 24 -9.40 -14.67 -22.07
C TYR A 24 -10.29 -14.24 -20.90
N ARG A 25 -10.97 -15.19 -20.26
CA ARG A 25 -11.80 -14.90 -19.06
C ARG A 25 -10.95 -14.46 -17.88
N VAL A 26 -9.78 -15.05 -17.66
CA VAL A 26 -8.83 -14.60 -16.62
C VAL A 26 -8.44 -13.13 -16.88
N LEU A 27 -8.02 -12.82 -18.12
CA LEU A 27 -7.58 -11.47 -18.50
C LEU A 27 -8.66 -10.39 -18.31
N THR A 28 -9.93 -10.74 -18.52
CA THR A 28 -11.05 -9.79 -18.33
C THR A 28 -11.46 -9.59 -16.87
N LEU A 29 -11.11 -10.54 -15.99
CA LEU A 29 -11.50 -10.53 -14.57
C LEU A 29 -10.63 -9.59 -13.71
N PHE A 30 -9.50 -9.10 -14.24
CA PHE A 30 -8.60 -8.16 -13.57
C PHE A 30 -9.15 -6.73 -13.39
N ARG A 31 -10.46 -6.47 -13.40
CA ARG A 31 -11.02 -5.14 -13.10
C ARG A 31 -11.36 -5.03 -11.61
N GLY A 32 -10.42 -4.55 -10.80
CA GLY A 32 -10.60 -4.32 -9.36
C GLY A 32 -9.29 -4.04 -8.62
N THR A 33 -9.32 -3.75 -7.32
CA THR A 33 -8.12 -3.44 -6.50
C THR A 33 -7.02 -4.50 -6.62
N ARG A 34 -5.75 -4.09 -6.48
CA ARG A 34 -4.56 -4.95 -6.70
C ARG A 34 -4.61 -6.27 -5.91
N ALA A 35 -5.09 -6.24 -4.67
CA ALA A 35 -5.23 -7.45 -3.85
C ALA A 35 -6.30 -8.42 -4.38
N VAL A 36 -7.47 -7.89 -4.76
CA VAL A 36 -8.58 -8.69 -5.29
C VAL A 36 -8.20 -9.33 -6.63
N GLN A 37 -7.48 -8.60 -7.49
CA GLN A 37 -6.92 -9.12 -8.73
C GLN A 37 -6.03 -10.36 -8.50
N ILE A 38 -5.15 -10.32 -7.50
CA ILE A 38 -4.22 -11.43 -7.20
C ILE A 38 -4.98 -12.64 -6.65
N THR A 39 -5.91 -12.42 -5.70
CA THR A 39 -6.71 -13.50 -5.11
C THR A 39 -7.55 -14.21 -6.16
N ILE A 40 -8.20 -13.44 -7.04
CA ILE A 40 -8.99 -13.99 -8.14
C ILE A 40 -8.09 -14.73 -9.13
N GLY A 41 -6.95 -14.16 -9.52
CA GLY A 41 -6.00 -14.83 -10.42
C GLY A 41 -5.53 -16.18 -9.89
N LEU A 42 -5.21 -16.25 -8.59
CA LEU A 42 -4.82 -17.49 -7.93
C LEU A 42 -5.97 -18.51 -7.87
N ALA A 43 -7.18 -18.06 -7.54
CA ALA A 43 -8.36 -18.93 -7.51
C ALA A 43 -8.68 -19.53 -8.90
N VAL A 44 -8.53 -18.74 -9.95
CA VAL A 44 -8.75 -19.21 -11.33
C VAL A 44 -7.66 -20.19 -11.77
N LEU A 45 -6.39 -19.95 -11.43
CA LEU A 45 -5.31 -20.91 -11.70
C LEU A 45 -5.52 -22.23 -10.97
N ALA A 46 -5.94 -22.19 -9.70
CA ALA A 46 -6.29 -23.40 -8.94
C ALA A 46 -7.48 -24.15 -9.55
N ALA A 47 -8.52 -23.44 -9.97
CA ALA A 47 -9.67 -24.04 -10.65
C ALA A 47 -9.27 -24.67 -12.00
N ALA A 48 -8.39 -24.02 -12.76
CA ALA A 48 -7.87 -24.55 -14.02
C ALA A 48 -7.04 -25.83 -13.80
N ALA A 49 -6.28 -25.93 -12.71
CA ALA A 49 -5.52 -27.15 -12.37
C ALA A 49 -6.44 -28.33 -12.03
N VAL A 50 -7.49 -28.10 -11.24
CA VAL A 50 -8.49 -29.14 -10.92
C VAL A 50 -9.25 -29.56 -12.19
N ALA A 51 -9.62 -28.60 -13.04
CA ALA A 51 -10.27 -28.87 -14.31
C ALA A 51 -9.36 -29.66 -15.26
N ALA A 52 -8.07 -29.32 -15.34
CA ALA A 52 -7.10 -30.04 -16.15
C ALA A 52 -6.94 -31.50 -15.71
N GLY A 53 -6.88 -31.74 -14.40
CA GLY A 53 -6.79 -33.09 -13.83
C GLY A 53 -8.06 -33.93 -14.03
N THR A 54 -9.24 -33.31 -13.93
CA THR A 54 -10.54 -34.02 -14.09
C THR A 54 -10.92 -34.28 -15.54
N LEU A 55 -10.47 -33.43 -16.48
CA LEU A 55 -10.74 -33.55 -17.91
C LEU A 55 -9.61 -34.25 -18.69
N GLU A 56 -8.58 -34.74 -18.01
CA GLU A 56 -7.37 -35.37 -18.58
C GLU A 56 -6.65 -34.47 -19.63
N LEU A 57 -6.71 -33.16 -19.46
CA LEU A 57 -6.12 -32.17 -20.37
C LEU A 57 -4.60 -32.15 -20.22
N THR A 58 -3.91 -32.97 -21.03
CA THR A 58 -2.48 -33.24 -20.87
C THR A 58 -1.62 -32.00 -21.12
N SER A 59 -1.99 -31.17 -22.11
CA SER A 59 -1.24 -29.95 -22.45
C SER A 59 -1.41 -28.85 -21.40
N LEU A 60 -2.65 -28.65 -20.92
CA LEU A 60 -2.92 -27.68 -19.86
C LEU A 60 -2.29 -28.10 -18.52
N GLY A 61 -2.37 -29.39 -18.18
CA GLY A 61 -1.70 -29.95 -17.00
C GLY A 61 -0.19 -29.73 -17.03
N TRP A 62 0.46 -30.03 -18.15
CA TRP A 62 1.89 -29.79 -18.32
C TRP A 62 2.28 -28.32 -18.15
N LEU A 63 1.48 -27.40 -18.70
CA LEU A 63 1.71 -25.96 -18.58
C LEU A 63 1.54 -25.47 -17.13
N LEU A 64 0.51 -25.97 -16.44
CA LEU A 64 0.23 -25.63 -15.05
C LEU A 64 1.30 -26.20 -14.09
N ASP A 65 1.81 -27.41 -14.34
CA ASP A 65 2.92 -28.00 -13.59
C ASP A 65 4.20 -27.17 -13.76
N HIS A 66 4.49 -26.71 -14.98
CA HIS A 66 5.62 -25.82 -15.23
C HIS A 66 5.46 -24.48 -14.50
N PHE A 67 4.26 -23.90 -14.53
CA PHE A 67 3.94 -22.70 -13.77
C PHE A 67 4.14 -22.93 -12.26
N TRP A 68 3.77 -24.10 -11.73
CA TRP A 68 3.97 -24.44 -10.33
C TRP A 68 5.46 -24.54 -9.94
N SER A 69 6.33 -24.92 -10.87
CA SER A 69 7.78 -24.87 -10.60
C SER A 69 8.30 -23.46 -10.33
N PHE A 70 7.68 -22.41 -10.91
CA PHE A 70 8.14 -21.03 -10.80
C PHE A 70 7.22 -20.11 -9.97
N TRP A 71 6.08 -20.61 -9.46
CA TRP A 71 5.07 -19.78 -8.79
C TRP A 71 5.62 -19.02 -7.59
N ALA A 72 6.52 -19.64 -6.82
CA ALA A 72 7.10 -19.04 -5.62
C ALA A 72 7.88 -17.76 -5.96
N ILE A 73 8.66 -17.76 -7.05
CA ILE A 73 9.42 -16.60 -7.50
C ILE A 73 8.47 -15.48 -7.94
N VAL A 74 7.44 -15.81 -8.73
CA VAL A 74 6.44 -14.85 -9.21
C VAL A 74 5.72 -14.19 -8.03
N VAL A 75 5.29 -14.97 -7.04
CA VAL A 75 4.64 -14.46 -5.82
C VAL A 75 5.59 -13.55 -5.05
N ILE A 76 6.84 -13.95 -4.80
CA ILE A 76 7.82 -13.12 -4.08
C ILE A 76 8.03 -11.78 -4.79
N VAL A 77 8.22 -11.77 -6.11
CA VAL A 77 8.43 -10.54 -6.89
C VAL A 77 7.17 -9.65 -6.86
N LEU A 78 5.99 -10.25 -7.01
CA LEU A 78 4.73 -9.53 -7.07
C LEU A 78 4.37 -8.89 -5.72
N PHE A 79 4.66 -9.59 -4.62
CA PHE A 79 4.46 -9.14 -3.24
C PHE A 79 5.69 -8.46 -2.62
N GLN A 80 6.76 -8.23 -3.39
CA GLN A 80 7.98 -7.61 -2.90
C GLN A 80 7.71 -6.25 -2.19
N PRO A 81 6.85 -5.35 -2.71
CA PRO A 81 6.53 -4.09 -2.04
C PRO A 81 5.84 -4.29 -0.69
N GLU A 82 4.92 -5.24 -0.60
CA GLU A 82 4.14 -5.55 0.60
C GLU A 82 5.00 -6.20 1.69
N LEU A 83 5.85 -7.18 1.32
CA LEU A 83 6.83 -7.79 2.23
C LEU A 83 7.80 -6.76 2.79
N ARG A 84 8.30 -5.86 1.93
CA ARG A 84 9.16 -4.74 2.35
C ARG A 84 8.45 -3.84 3.36
N ARG A 85 7.19 -3.49 3.11
CA ARG A 85 6.39 -2.65 4.03
C ARG A 85 6.14 -3.37 5.37
N ALA A 86 5.79 -4.64 5.35
CA ALA A 86 5.56 -5.43 6.56
C ALA A 86 6.83 -5.55 7.42
N LEU A 87 7.98 -5.83 6.80
CA LEU A 87 9.28 -5.84 7.48
C LEU A 87 9.67 -4.46 8.01
N ALA A 88 9.40 -3.39 7.24
CA ALA A 88 9.62 -2.03 7.71
C ALA A 88 8.77 -1.72 8.94
N TRP A 89 7.53 -2.21 9.01
CA TRP A 89 6.67 -2.06 10.19
C TRP A 89 7.20 -2.83 11.40
N ILE A 90 7.75 -4.02 11.20
CA ILE A 90 8.38 -4.82 12.28
C ILE A 90 9.67 -4.15 12.77
N GLY A 91 10.46 -3.55 11.87
CA GLY A 91 11.72 -2.88 12.20
C GLY A 91 11.55 -1.45 12.75
N GLN A 92 10.39 -0.81 12.54
CA GLN A 92 10.08 0.48 13.13
C GLN A 92 9.58 0.26 14.56
N GLY A 93 10.40 0.60 15.55
CA GLY A 93 10.17 0.48 17.00
C GLY A 93 8.93 1.18 17.59
N SER A 94 7.92 1.52 16.79
CA SER A 94 6.64 2.11 17.23
C SER A 94 5.78 1.14 18.04
N ALA A 95 6.01 -0.18 17.94
CA ALA A 95 5.36 -1.16 18.80
C ALA A 95 5.93 -1.11 20.22
N LEU A 96 7.23 -0.88 20.37
CA LEU A 96 7.89 -0.71 21.66
C LEU A 96 7.48 0.62 22.30
N GLN A 97 7.44 1.71 21.53
CA GLN A 97 7.04 3.04 22.02
C GLN A 97 5.54 3.12 22.38
N ARG A 98 4.67 2.25 21.84
CA ARG A 98 3.26 2.12 22.29
C ARG A 98 3.11 1.35 23.60
N VAL A 99 4.06 0.49 23.94
CA VAL A 99 4.08 -0.25 25.22
C VAL A 99 4.74 0.58 26.32
N PHE A 100 5.70 1.44 25.97
CA PHE A 100 6.37 2.38 26.90
C PHE A 100 5.85 3.83 26.82
N GLY A 101 4.81 4.07 26.02
CA GLY A 101 4.24 5.40 25.80
C GLY A 101 3.42 5.82 27.00
N ASP A 102 4.02 6.63 27.86
CA ASP A 102 3.41 7.17 29.05
C ASP A 102 2.16 7.99 28.65
N THR A 103 0.98 7.63 29.17
CA THR A 103 -0.30 8.27 28.83
C THR A 103 -0.30 9.80 29.05
N THR A 104 0.61 10.27 29.91
CA THR A 104 0.95 11.66 30.19
C THR A 104 1.54 12.41 28.98
N GLU A 105 2.32 11.75 28.14
CA GLU A 105 2.99 12.38 27.00
C GLU A 105 1.99 12.74 25.89
N GLY A 106 1.02 11.86 25.63
CA GLY A 106 -0.08 12.12 24.69
C GLY A 106 -0.93 13.32 25.09
N ALA A 107 -1.25 13.45 26.38
CA ALA A 107 -2.02 14.59 26.90
C ALA A 107 -1.26 15.91 26.72
N ARG A 108 0.06 15.92 26.96
CA ARG A 108 0.91 17.08 26.71
C ARG A 108 0.92 17.49 25.25
N VAL A 109 1.10 16.54 24.32
CA VAL A 109 1.11 16.83 22.88
C VAL A 109 -0.20 17.45 22.42
N VAL A 110 -1.33 16.89 22.85
CA VAL A 110 -2.66 17.43 22.52
C VAL A 110 -2.80 18.86 23.07
N HIS A 111 -2.39 19.10 24.30
CA HIS A 111 -2.43 20.44 24.90
C HIS A 111 -1.60 21.47 24.12
N GLU A 112 -0.37 21.12 23.73
CA GLU A 112 0.49 22.00 22.93
C GLU A 112 -0.07 22.25 21.52
N VAL A 113 -0.66 21.24 20.88
CA VAL A 113 -1.30 21.37 19.56
C VAL A 113 -2.53 22.28 19.64
N VAL A 114 -3.37 22.12 20.67
CA VAL A 114 -4.55 22.98 20.90
C VAL A 114 -4.12 24.43 21.10
N ARG A 115 -3.13 24.68 21.97
CA ARG A 115 -2.59 26.03 22.18
C ARG A 115 -2.06 26.67 20.89
N ALA A 116 -1.33 25.90 20.08
CA ALA A 116 -0.84 26.39 18.80
C ALA A 116 -1.99 26.74 17.85
N THR A 117 -2.98 25.85 17.73
CA THR A 117 -4.12 26.05 16.83
C THR A 117 -5.01 27.21 17.26
N GLU A 118 -5.24 27.42 18.56
CA GLU A 118 -5.93 28.61 19.07
C GLU A 118 -5.21 29.91 18.69
N SER A 119 -3.89 29.96 18.88
CA SER A 119 -3.06 31.12 18.52
C SER A 119 -3.08 31.40 17.00
N LEU A 120 -2.94 30.35 16.19
CA LEU A 120 -2.98 30.44 14.72
C LEU A 120 -4.35 30.84 14.20
N ALA A 121 -5.42 30.27 14.75
CA ALA A 121 -6.80 30.60 14.40
C ALA A 121 -7.13 32.06 14.75
N GLY A 122 -6.69 32.55 15.92
CA GLY A 122 -6.84 33.95 16.33
C GLY A 122 -6.18 34.93 15.36
N ARG A 123 -5.13 34.49 14.65
CA ARG A 123 -4.40 35.27 13.62
C ARG A 123 -4.84 34.95 12.19
N ARG A 124 -5.81 34.05 12.01
CA ARG A 124 -6.26 33.53 10.70
C ARG A 124 -5.13 32.92 9.85
N ILE A 125 -4.20 32.25 10.51
CA ILE A 125 -3.10 31.55 9.84
C ILE A 125 -3.51 30.09 9.62
N GLY A 126 -3.45 29.64 8.36
CA GLY A 126 -3.71 28.25 8.00
C GLY A 126 -2.64 27.32 8.53
N ALA A 127 -3.03 26.15 9.03
CA ALA A 127 -2.12 25.15 9.55
C ALA A 127 -2.58 23.75 9.19
N LEU A 128 -1.63 22.88 8.87
CA LEU A 128 -1.88 21.49 8.52
C LEU A 128 -0.99 20.58 9.37
N ILE A 129 -1.58 19.97 10.39
CA ILE A 129 -0.87 19.14 11.36
C ILE A 129 -1.32 17.69 11.20
N VAL A 130 -0.37 16.78 10.99
CA VAL A 130 -0.60 15.36 10.81
C VAL A 130 -0.06 14.60 12.01
N LEU A 131 -0.96 13.89 12.70
CA LEU A 131 -0.63 13.05 13.85
C LEU A 131 -0.50 11.60 13.39
N GLU A 132 0.71 11.03 13.49
CA GLU A 132 0.92 9.61 13.18
C GLU A 132 0.24 8.72 14.24
N ARG A 133 -0.47 7.69 13.77
CA ARG A 133 -1.14 6.69 14.63
C ARG A 133 -0.53 5.30 14.41
N ALA A 134 -1.30 4.34 13.90
CA ALA A 134 -0.83 2.97 13.69
C ALA A 134 -0.12 2.79 12.33
N THR A 135 -0.51 3.57 11.34
CA THR A 135 0.07 3.53 9.99
C THR A 135 1.28 4.45 9.95
N GLY A 136 2.48 3.90 9.71
CA GLY A 136 3.69 4.71 9.58
C GLY A 136 3.59 5.67 8.40
N LEU A 137 3.77 6.98 8.66
CA LEU A 137 3.69 8.03 7.64
C LEU A 137 5.06 8.51 7.16
N ARG A 138 6.12 7.79 7.54
CA ARG A 138 7.52 8.14 7.31
C ARG A 138 7.85 8.44 5.84
N GLN A 139 7.24 7.74 4.88
CA GLN A 139 7.42 7.99 3.45
C GLN A 139 6.97 9.39 2.99
N TYR A 140 6.06 10.04 3.74
CA TYR A 140 5.63 11.41 3.47
C TYR A 140 6.44 12.42 4.26
N ALA A 141 6.94 12.04 5.43
CA ALA A 141 7.85 12.87 6.22
C ALA A 141 9.22 13.06 5.54
N GLU A 142 9.68 12.05 4.78
CA GLU A 142 10.94 12.10 3.99
C GLU A 142 10.92 13.16 2.87
N LEU A 143 9.73 13.65 2.47
CA LEU A 143 9.58 14.66 1.43
C LEU A 143 9.66 16.11 1.95
N GLY A 144 9.65 16.30 3.27
CA GLY A 144 9.77 17.62 3.91
C GLY A 144 11.15 17.86 4.53
N VAL A 145 11.23 18.93 5.32
CA VAL A 145 12.43 19.26 6.10
C VAL A 145 12.38 18.56 7.45
N ALA A 146 13.36 17.70 7.73
CA ALA A 146 13.50 17.02 9.01
C ALA A 146 13.81 18.03 10.13
N LEU A 147 13.03 17.98 11.22
CA LEU A 147 13.20 18.86 12.38
C LEU A 147 13.63 18.10 13.63
N ASP A 148 13.03 16.93 13.85
CA ASP A 148 13.24 16.09 15.03
C ASP A 148 13.20 16.88 16.36
N ALA A 149 12.15 17.67 16.56
CA ALA A 149 12.01 18.56 17.71
C ALA A 149 10.90 18.11 18.67
N LEU A 150 10.96 18.46 19.96
CA LEU A 150 9.85 18.23 20.87
C LEU A 150 8.65 19.10 20.46
N VAL A 151 7.43 18.56 20.59
CA VAL A 151 6.22 19.34 20.32
C VAL A 151 6.08 20.45 21.36
N SER A 152 5.97 21.68 20.87
CA SER A 152 5.60 22.86 21.65
C SER A 152 4.72 23.80 20.84
N ALA A 153 3.85 24.55 21.51
CA ALA A 153 2.97 25.51 20.87
C ALA A 153 3.77 26.59 20.12
N ASP A 154 4.88 27.04 20.69
CA ASP A 154 5.76 28.06 20.09
C ASP A 154 6.42 27.56 18.80
N LEU A 155 6.89 26.30 18.79
CA LEU A 155 7.46 25.68 17.59
C LEU A 155 6.41 25.59 16.49
N LEU A 156 5.23 25.02 16.80
CA LEU A 156 4.16 24.85 15.82
C LEU A 156 3.71 26.21 15.27
N THR A 157 3.53 27.21 16.13
CA THR A 157 3.15 28.55 15.71
C THR A 157 4.21 29.16 14.79
N SER A 158 5.51 28.98 15.11
CA SER A 158 6.62 29.52 14.32
C SER A 158 6.72 28.87 12.94
N VAL A 159 6.50 27.56 12.86
CA VAL A 159 6.55 26.83 11.59
C VAL A 159 5.51 27.35 10.60
N PHE A 160 4.28 27.61 11.06
CA PHE A 160 3.17 28.08 10.22
C PHE A 160 3.14 29.59 9.99
N LEU A 161 4.10 30.37 10.50
CA LEU A 161 4.14 31.80 10.19
C LEU A 161 4.26 32.02 8.66
N PRO A 162 3.51 32.95 8.04
CA PRO A 162 3.51 33.15 6.59
C PRO A 162 4.88 33.44 5.96
N TYR A 163 5.84 33.91 6.76
CA TYR A 163 7.20 34.24 6.32
C TYR A 163 8.21 33.11 6.54
N SER A 164 7.80 32.02 7.22
CA SER A 164 8.64 30.85 7.49
C SER A 164 8.78 30.01 6.23
N PRO A 165 9.98 29.59 5.79
CA PRO A 165 10.12 28.67 4.65
C PRO A 165 9.38 27.33 4.82
N LEU A 166 9.01 26.97 6.05
CA LEU A 166 8.37 25.70 6.40
C LEU A 166 6.84 25.77 6.48
N HIS A 167 6.25 26.95 6.27
CA HIS A 167 4.81 27.16 6.42
C HIS A 167 3.98 26.48 5.31
N ASP A 168 4.59 26.28 4.14
CA ASP A 168 3.96 25.61 3.01
C ASP A 168 4.03 24.09 3.18
N GLY A 169 2.93 23.51 3.68
CA GLY A 169 2.74 22.07 3.76
C GLY A 169 2.34 21.58 5.15
N ALA A 170 2.43 20.26 5.31
CA ALA A 170 2.05 19.58 6.54
C ALA A 170 3.23 19.45 7.51
N VAL A 171 2.92 19.54 8.80
CA VAL A 171 3.82 19.16 9.90
C VAL A 171 3.48 17.75 10.37
N PHE A 172 4.47 16.87 10.49
CA PHE A 172 4.31 15.50 10.95
C PHE A 172 4.75 15.35 12.40
N ILE A 173 3.84 14.84 13.24
CA ILE A 173 4.10 14.54 14.66
C ILE A 173 4.06 13.03 14.87
N GLN A 174 5.12 12.49 15.46
CA GLN A 174 5.26 11.07 15.81
C GLN A 174 5.85 10.96 17.22
N GLY A 175 5.18 10.22 18.10
CA GLY A 175 5.70 9.89 19.44
C GLY A 175 6.15 11.12 20.25
N GLY A 176 5.36 12.19 20.27
CA GLY A 176 5.67 13.41 21.03
C GLY A 176 6.62 14.39 20.36
N ARG A 177 7.08 14.10 19.14
CA ARG A 177 8.06 14.92 18.42
C ARG A 177 7.56 15.33 17.05
N VAL A 178 7.93 16.53 16.63
CA VAL A 178 7.81 17.02 15.25
C VAL A 178 8.94 16.40 14.44
N VAL A 179 8.61 15.43 13.59
CA VAL A 179 9.58 14.70 12.76
C VAL A 179 10.00 15.56 11.57
N ALA A 180 9.04 16.15 10.88
CA ALA A 180 9.27 16.96 9.68
C ALA A 180 8.21 18.04 9.51
N ALA A 181 8.56 19.10 8.78
CA ALA A 181 7.68 20.19 8.37
C ALA A 181 7.81 20.48 6.87
N GLY A 182 6.82 21.19 6.30
CA GLY A 182 6.77 21.46 4.87
C GLY A 182 6.54 20.21 4.01
N CYS A 183 5.90 19.19 4.56
CA CYS A 183 5.68 17.92 3.85
C CYS A 183 4.47 18.02 2.91
N PHE A 184 4.61 17.53 1.68
CA PHE A 184 3.50 17.46 0.73
C PHE A 184 2.62 16.23 0.97
N LEU A 185 1.32 16.45 1.12
CA LEU A 185 0.32 15.39 1.21
C LEU A 185 -0.31 15.10 -0.16
N PRO A 186 -0.65 13.82 -0.45
CA PRO A 186 -1.39 13.49 -1.66
C PRO A 186 -2.78 14.14 -1.62
N LEU A 187 -3.11 14.90 -2.66
CA LEU A 187 -4.41 15.55 -2.77
C LEU A 187 -5.50 14.52 -3.03
N SER A 188 -6.59 14.63 -2.27
CA SER A 188 -7.80 13.84 -2.51
C SER A 188 -8.38 14.18 -3.89
N ARG A 189 -8.68 13.17 -4.70
CA ARG A 189 -9.39 13.32 -5.98
C ARG A 189 -10.92 13.29 -5.81
N ASN A 190 -11.40 13.29 -4.57
CA ASN A 190 -12.82 13.18 -4.28
C ASN A 190 -13.49 14.57 -4.28
N ILE A 191 -14.41 14.79 -5.23
CA ILE A 191 -15.07 16.07 -5.50
C ILE A 191 -16.00 16.50 -4.33
N GLN A 192 -16.33 15.59 -3.41
CA GLN A 192 -17.28 15.83 -2.31
C GLN A 192 -16.69 16.52 -1.06
N VAL A 193 -15.37 16.79 -1.00
CA VAL A 193 -14.70 17.32 0.22
C VAL A 193 -14.50 18.86 0.16
N GLY A 194 -15.02 19.53 -0.88
CA GLY A 194 -14.77 20.95 -1.16
C GLY A 194 -15.91 21.93 -0.89
N HIS A 195 -16.97 21.53 -0.17
CA HIS A 195 -18.10 22.40 0.19
C HIS A 195 -18.31 22.45 1.70
#